data_AF-A0A344TGF7-F1
#
_entry.id   AF-A0A344TGF7-F1
#
_cell.length_a   1.000
_cell.length_b   1.000
_cell.length_c   1.000
_cell.angle_alpha   90.00
_cell.angle_beta   90.00
_cell.angle_gamma   90.00
#
_symmetry.space_group_name_H-M   'P 1'
#
loop_
_entity.id
_entity.type
_entity.pdbx_description
1 polymer ?
#
loop_
_entity_poly.entity_id
_entity_poly.type
_entity_poly.pdbx_seq_one_letter_code
_entity_poly.pdbx_strand_id
1 'polypeptide(L)'
;MPNRIALFFQFLLICAVVYLKLRADSAYFLTPDSHFYLEAAQNLLSGKGYVITFEGKETFCAIWPMGYSSLIATVAFLTTFSTEIASKIVNLFALAGCFWLILRRFHDKAWFVSLGFLASSLIQLYTNTWSETVFILFVLGFAMFFSPTDRASQWQKEGSVIFAAAAFFTRYAGIFLLIPLLLRRQYKAAFYFVVLMAGYLFFNFYHTGTYTGGHGFWPTEPFNQRLWRGMRGLGEELLFFAVRDWDFKNLGLSDSVKWFIYGVALLQWVLIGLIVRHVVYFLRLTKKIKINADNMTKFMMQDPFFLIAISYLLFTIVVYLTDESIESLYFRRLAPSSLLFTLGILAWVSQQKQLFERTKWLFVAFFALSIIHSIPKIVLGI
;
A
#
# COMPACT_ATOMS: atom_id res chain seq x y z
N MET A 1 -22.33 12.05 -13.07
CA MET A 1 -22.67 10.64 -13.43
C MET A 1 -21.52 9.89 -14.10
N PRO A 2 -20.90 10.35 -15.21
CA PRO A 2 -19.84 9.59 -15.90
C PRO A 2 -18.58 9.34 -15.05
N ASN A 3 -18.20 10.29 -14.19
CA ASN A 3 -17.04 10.14 -13.30
C ASN A 3 -17.18 8.97 -12.31
N ARG A 4 -18.39 8.76 -11.75
CA ARG A 4 -18.64 7.65 -10.81
C ARG A 4 -18.64 6.30 -11.54
N ILE A 5 -19.13 6.27 -12.77
CA ILE A 5 -19.11 5.11 -13.64
C ILE A 5 -17.66 4.72 -13.96
N ALA A 6 -16.81 5.68 -14.34
CA ALA A 6 -15.39 5.44 -14.59
C ALA A 6 -14.66 4.88 -13.36
N LEU A 7 -14.93 5.43 -12.17
CA LEU A 7 -14.38 4.94 -10.91
C LEU A 7 -14.80 3.49 -10.63
N PHE A 8 -16.08 3.16 -10.83
CA PHE A 8 -16.59 1.80 -10.67
C PHE A 8 -15.96 0.82 -11.67
N PHE A 9 -15.80 1.22 -12.93
CA PHE A 9 -15.12 0.39 -13.93
C PHE A 9 -13.64 0.14 -13.58
N GLN A 10 -12.93 1.12 -13.01
CA GLN A 10 -11.56 0.89 -12.54
C GLN A 10 -11.50 -0.16 -11.42
N PHE A 11 -12.43 -0.10 -10.47
CA PHE A 11 -12.54 -1.11 -9.42
C PHE A 11 -12.83 -2.50 -10.00
N LEU A 12 -13.82 -2.60 -10.90
CA LEU A 12 -14.15 -3.87 -11.56
C LEU A 12 -12.98 -4.41 -12.40
N LEU A 13 -12.23 -3.55 -13.07
CA LEU A 13 -11.05 -3.93 -13.83
C LEU A 13 -9.98 -4.56 -12.91
N ILE A 14 -9.70 -3.95 -11.76
CA ILE A 14 -8.78 -4.54 -10.78
C ILE A 14 -9.30 -5.90 -10.30
N CYS A 15 -10.59 -5.99 -9.96
CA CYS A 15 -11.20 -7.25 -9.53
C CYS A 15 -11.09 -8.35 -10.60
N ALA A 16 -11.32 -8.01 -11.86
CA ALA A 16 -11.19 -8.93 -12.98
C ALA A 16 -9.74 -9.41 -13.15
N VAL A 17 -8.75 -8.52 -13.05
CA VAL A 17 -7.34 -8.91 -13.14
C VAL A 17 -6.93 -9.78 -11.94
N VAL A 18 -7.34 -9.44 -10.72
CA VAL A 18 -7.10 -10.27 -9.53
C VAL A 18 -7.69 -11.66 -9.72
N TYR A 19 -8.94 -11.75 -10.19
CA TYR A 19 -9.58 -13.03 -10.48
C TYR A 19 -8.81 -13.84 -11.53
N LEU A 20 -8.40 -13.22 -12.64
CA LEU A 20 -7.59 -13.89 -13.67
C LEU A 20 -6.27 -14.41 -13.10
N LYS A 21 -5.59 -13.63 -12.25
CA LYS A 21 -4.36 -14.06 -11.57
C LYS A 21 -4.62 -15.28 -10.68
N LEU A 22 -5.63 -15.24 -9.81
CA LEU A 22 -5.98 -16.37 -8.95
C LEU A 22 -6.30 -17.65 -9.75
N ARG A 23 -6.87 -17.53 -10.95
CA ARG A 23 -7.13 -18.67 -11.84
C ARG A 23 -5.88 -19.20 -12.53
N ALA A 24 -4.86 -18.37 -12.73
CA ALA A 24 -3.63 -18.73 -13.41
C ALA A 24 -2.57 -19.35 -12.48
N ASP A 25 -2.67 -19.15 -11.17
CA ASP A 25 -1.71 -19.65 -10.18
C ASP A 25 -2.30 -20.80 -9.34
N SER A 26 -1.63 -21.94 -9.33
CA SER A 26 -2.05 -23.11 -8.55
C SER A 26 -1.88 -22.90 -7.05
N ALA A 27 -0.98 -22.00 -6.63
CA ALA A 27 -0.75 -21.66 -5.23
C ALA A 27 -1.70 -20.58 -4.69
N TYR A 28 -2.66 -20.08 -5.48
CA TYR A 28 -3.63 -19.05 -5.09
C TYR A 28 -2.98 -17.77 -4.50
N PHE A 29 -1.76 -17.44 -4.93
CA PHE A 29 -0.95 -16.33 -4.41
C PHE A 29 -0.83 -16.37 -2.87
N LEU A 30 -0.53 -17.57 -2.35
CA LEU A 30 -0.15 -17.79 -0.97
C LEU A 30 1.38 -17.78 -0.84
N THR A 31 1.84 -17.13 0.23
CA THR A 31 3.25 -17.03 0.62
C THR A 31 3.42 -17.52 2.05
N PRO A 32 4.65 -17.68 2.57
CA PRO A 32 4.85 -18.10 3.97
C PRO A 32 4.03 -17.26 4.98
N ASP A 33 4.07 -15.93 4.87
CA ASP A 33 3.24 -15.03 5.69
C ASP A 33 1.73 -15.33 5.57
N SER A 34 1.25 -15.67 4.37
CA SER A 34 -0.15 -15.97 4.12
C SER A 34 -0.61 -17.17 4.95
N HIS A 35 0.21 -18.21 5.07
CA HIS A 35 -0.13 -19.40 5.86
C HIS A 35 -0.34 -19.06 7.33
N PHE A 36 0.52 -18.23 7.92
CA PHE A 36 0.33 -17.80 9.32
C PHE A 36 -0.91 -16.94 9.52
N TYR A 37 -1.22 -16.03 8.59
CA TYR A 37 -2.46 -15.25 8.68
C TYR A 37 -3.72 -16.12 8.63
N LEU A 38 -3.72 -17.12 7.74
CA LEU A 38 -4.83 -18.05 7.52
C LEU A 38 -4.98 -19.04 8.68
N GLU A 39 -3.87 -19.58 9.18
CA GLU A 39 -3.84 -20.45 10.36
C GLU A 39 -4.41 -19.71 11.58
N ALA A 40 -3.94 -18.49 11.84
CA ALA A 40 -4.42 -17.71 12.97
C ALA A 40 -5.92 -17.36 12.81
N ALA A 41 -6.39 -17.08 11.60
CA ALA A 41 -7.81 -16.85 11.32
C ALA A 41 -8.65 -18.13 11.55
N GLN A 42 -8.14 -19.29 11.12
CA GLN A 42 -8.80 -20.58 11.32
C GLN A 42 -8.86 -20.96 12.81
N ASN A 43 -7.79 -20.70 13.56
CA ASN A 43 -7.74 -20.95 15.00
C ASN A 43 -8.70 -20.04 15.78
N LEU A 44 -8.85 -18.78 15.37
CA LEU A 44 -9.90 -17.89 15.90
C LEU A 44 -11.30 -18.47 15.67
N LEU A 45 -11.61 -18.93 14.45
CA LEU A 45 -12.90 -19.56 14.12
C LEU A 45 -13.16 -20.85 14.92
N SER A 46 -12.10 -21.60 15.18
CA SER A 46 -12.17 -22.89 15.89
C SER A 46 -12.18 -22.74 17.42
N GLY A 47 -12.18 -21.51 17.94
CA GLY A 47 -12.19 -21.24 19.39
C GLY A 47 -10.85 -21.48 20.09
N LYS A 48 -9.75 -21.68 19.35
CA LYS A 48 -8.40 -21.90 19.91
C LYS A 48 -7.68 -20.60 20.30
N GLY A 49 -8.24 -19.45 19.93
CA GLY A 49 -7.62 -18.14 20.15
C GLY A 49 -6.66 -17.74 19.03
N TYR A 50 -5.91 -16.67 19.24
CA TYR A 50 -4.98 -16.10 18.24
C TYR A 50 -3.60 -16.77 18.30
N VAL A 51 -3.57 -18.04 17.94
CA VAL A 51 -2.37 -18.89 17.99
C VAL A 51 -1.95 -19.36 16.60
N ILE A 52 -0.66 -19.65 16.44
CA ILE A 52 -0.04 -20.20 15.23
C ILE A 52 0.96 -21.31 15.60
N THR A 53 1.26 -22.18 14.65
CA THR A 53 2.33 -23.17 14.79
C THR A 53 3.63 -22.57 14.29
N PHE A 54 4.53 -22.28 15.22
CA PHE A 54 5.82 -21.68 14.93
C PHE A 54 6.94 -22.60 15.42
N GLU A 55 7.88 -22.96 14.54
CA GLU A 55 8.97 -23.92 14.83
C GLU A 55 8.46 -25.24 15.45
N GLY A 56 7.29 -25.71 15.00
CA GLY A 56 6.66 -26.94 15.49
C GLY A 56 5.97 -26.82 16.85
N LYS A 57 5.86 -25.61 17.42
CA LYS A 57 5.16 -25.34 18.68
C LYS A 57 3.98 -24.40 18.46
N GLU A 58 2.85 -24.69 19.08
CA GLU A 58 1.73 -23.75 19.13
C GLU A 58 2.08 -22.60 20.08
N THR A 59 1.95 -21.37 19.59
CA THR A 59 2.26 -20.15 20.35
C THR A 59 1.30 -19.03 20.00
N PHE A 60 1.12 -18.07 20.91
CA PHE A 60 0.36 -16.86 20.62
C PHE A 60 1.04 -16.07 19.49
N CYS A 61 0.24 -15.67 18.50
CA CYS A 61 0.75 -14.95 17.33
C CYS A 61 1.06 -13.48 17.67
N ALA A 62 2.25 -13.24 18.23
CA ALA A 62 2.75 -11.88 18.45
C ALA A 62 3.54 -11.32 17.24
N ILE A 63 3.89 -12.16 16.25
CA ILE A 63 4.68 -11.77 15.07
C ILE A 63 3.87 -10.81 14.18
N TRP A 64 2.61 -11.13 13.95
CA TRP A 64 1.70 -10.28 13.19
C TRP A 64 0.56 -9.78 14.08
N PRO A 65 0.14 -8.51 13.93
CA PRO A 65 -1.02 -8.01 14.63
C PRO A 65 -2.32 -8.72 14.23
N MET A 66 -3.24 -8.83 15.20
CA MET A 66 -4.47 -9.60 15.10
C MET A 66 -5.47 -9.11 14.04
N GLY A 67 -5.39 -7.85 13.62
CA GLY A 67 -6.42 -7.18 12.81
C GLY A 67 -6.70 -7.85 11.47
N TYR A 68 -5.67 -8.21 10.70
CA TYR A 68 -5.89 -8.82 9.37
C TYR A 68 -6.53 -10.21 9.49
N SER A 69 -5.97 -11.09 10.32
CA SER A 69 -6.53 -12.42 10.56
C SER A 69 -7.95 -12.38 11.16
N SER A 70 -8.25 -11.40 12.01
CA SER A 70 -9.61 -11.24 12.55
C SER A 70 -10.61 -10.82 11.49
N LEU A 71 -10.22 -9.96 10.54
CA LEU A 71 -11.07 -9.62 9.41
C LEU A 71 -11.31 -10.82 8.51
N ILE A 72 -10.28 -11.65 8.28
CA ILE A 72 -10.42 -12.92 7.54
C ILE A 72 -11.41 -13.85 8.24
N ALA A 73 -11.21 -14.08 9.54
CA ALA A 73 -12.10 -14.92 10.35
C ALA A 73 -13.54 -14.38 10.33
N THR A 74 -13.73 -13.06 10.46
CA THR A 74 -15.06 -12.44 10.42
C THR A 74 -15.75 -12.67 9.07
N VAL A 75 -15.05 -12.45 7.96
CA VAL A 75 -15.62 -12.68 6.63
C VAL A 75 -15.90 -14.16 6.41
N ALA A 76 -15.00 -15.06 6.80
CA ALA A 76 -15.21 -16.50 6.70
C ALA A 76 -16.42 -16.96 7.54
N PHE A 77 -16.58 -16.44 8.76
CA PHE A 77 -17.74 -16.72 9.60
C PHE A 77 -19.05 -16.25 8.95
N LEU A 78 -19.09 -15.02 8.43
CA LEU A 78 -20.30 -14.44 7.85
C LEU A 78 -20.69 -15.04 6.49
N THR A 79 -19.71 -15.48 5.70
CA THR A 79 -19.92 -15.97 4.33
C THR A 79 -19.88 -17.49 4.22
N THR A 80 -19.42 -18.19 5.26
CA THR A 80 -19.10 -19.64 5.27
C THR A 80 -18.03 -20.07 4.27
N PHE A 81 -17.35 -19.12 3.63
CA PHE A 81 -16.22 -19.42 2.75
C PHE A 81 -14.98 -19.83 3.54
N SER A 82 -14.09 -20.57 2.87
CA SER A 82 -12.79 -20.91 3.44
C SER A 82 -11.98 -19.64 3.75
N THR A 83 -11.04 -19.73 4.69
CA THR A 83 -10.22 -18.58 5.10
C THR A 83 -9.40 -18.04 3.93
N GLU A 84 -9.00 -18.89 2.98
CA GLU A 84 -8.29 -18.50 1.76
C GLU A 84 -9.15 -17.55 0.92
N ILE A 85 -10.38 -17.94 0.59
CA ILE A 85 -11.30 -17.12 -0.20
C ILE A 85 -11.68 -15.84 0.57
N ALA A 86 -12.00 -15.99 1.86
CA ALA A 86 -12.33 -14.87 2.73
C ALA A 86 -11.20 -13.82 2.74
N SER A 87 -9.94 -14.23 2.72
CA SER A 87 -8.80 -13.31 2.66
C SER A 87 -8.74 -12.46 1.39
N LYS A 88 -9.13 -13.04 0.23
CA LYS A 88 -9.21 -12.28 -1.03
C LYS A 88 -10.37 -11.29 -1.00
N ILE A 89 -11.50 -11.69 -0.42
CA ILE A 89 -12.67 -10.80 -0.24
C ILE A 89 -12.29 -9.62 0.67
N VAL A 90 -11.59 -9.87 1.79
CA VAL A 90 -11.08 -8.81 2.68
C VAL A 90 -10.20 -7.83 1.92
N ASN A 91 -9.27 -8.31 1.10
CA ASN A 91 -8.42 -7.44 0.27
C ASN A 91 -9.22 -6.57 -0.70
N LEU A 92 -10.23 -7.15 -1.38
CA LEU A 92 -11.08 -6.42 -2.31
C LEU A 92 -12.03 -5.43 -1.60
N PHE A 93 -12.49 -5.75 -0.39
CA PHE A 93 -13.21 -4.80 0.45
C PHE A 93 -12.32 -3.66 0.93
N ALA A 94 -11.05 -3.93 1.25
CA ALA A 94 -10.09 -2.88 1.56
C ALA A 94 -9.91 -1.93 0.37
N LEU A 95 -9.76 -2.47 -0.84
CA LEU A 95 -9.71 -1.71 -2.09
C LEU A 95 -11.00 -0.88 -2.31
N ALA A 96 -12.18 -1.48 -2.11
CA ALA A 96 -13.45 -0.77 -2.23
C ALA A 96 -13.55 0.39 -1.23
N GLY A 97 -13.08 0.18 0.01
CA GLY A 97 -12.96 1.22 1.02
C GLY A 97 -12.04 2.36 0.59
N CYS A 98 -10.91 2.05 -0.03
CA CYS A 98 -10.01 3.06 -0.60
C CYS A 98 -10.71 3.89 -1.69
N PHE A 99 -11.41 3.24 -2.61
CA PHE A 99 -12.18 3.91 -3.67
C PHE A 99 -13.28 4.80 -3.09
N TRP A 100 -13.97 4.34 -2.05
CA TRP A 100 -14.96 5.13 -1.34
C TRP A 100 -14.36 6.37 -0.67
N LEU A 101 -13.22 6.24 0.01
CA LEU A 101 -12.50 7.37 0.62
C LEU A 101 -12.08 8.41 -0.43
N ILE A 102 -11.55 7.96 -1.57
CA ILE A 102 -11.19 8.84 -2.70
C ILE A 102 -12.43 9.54 -3.27
N LEU A 103 -13.54 8.81 -3.45
CA LEU A 103 -14.80 9.38 -3.92
C LEU A 103 -15.32 10.46 -2.98
N ARG A 104 -15.25 10.22 -1.66
CA ARG A 104 -15.67 11.17 -0.64
C ARG A 104 -14.83 12.44 -0.64
N ARG A 105 -13.52 12.34 -0.89
CA ARG A 105 -12.60 13.48 -0.84
C ARG A 105 -12.58 14.31 -2.12
N PHE A 106 -12.58 13.65 -3.27
CA PHE A 106 -12.29 14.27 -4.57
C PHE A 106 -13.51 14.39 -5.49
N HIS A 107 -14.64 13.77 -5.14
CA HIS A 107 -15.90 13.84 -5.88
C HIS A 107 -15.71 13.60 -7.39
N ASP A 108 -15.88 14.63 -8.23
CA ASP A 108 -15.76 14.54 -9.68
C ASP A 108 -14.35 14.28 -10.20
N LYS A 109 -13.32 14.49 -9.37
CA LYS A 109 -11.92 14.17 -9.70
C LYS A 109 -11.48 12.81 -9.19
N ALA A 110 -12.34 12.10 -8.44
CA ALA A 110 -12.02 10.82 -7.83
C ALA A 110 -11.52 9.78 -8.83
N TRP A 111 -12.18 9.66 -9.99
CA TRP A 111 -11.80 8.72 -11.06
C TRP A 111 -10.36 8.92 -11.55
N PHE A 112 -9.83 10.14 -11.49
CA PHE A 112 -8.48 10.42 -11.93
C PHE A 112 -7.47 10.10 -10.84
N VAL A 113 -7.77 10.49 -9.59
CA VAL A 113 -6.90 10.22 -8.44
C VAL A 113 -6.80 8.71 -8.17
N SER A 114 -7.89 7.96 -8.37
CA SER A 114 -7.92 6.51 -8.21
C SER A 114 -7.10 5.74 -9.25
N LEU A 115 -6.63 6.38 -10.33
CA LEU A 115 -5.74 5.73 -11.30
C LEU A 115 -4.49 5.16 -10.62
N GLY A 116 -4.04 5.75 -9.51
CA GLY A 116 -2.91 5.25 -8.73
C GLY A 116 -3.06 3.78 -8.29
N PHE A 117 -4.29 3.29 -8.08
CA PHE A 117 -4.55 1.88 -7.72
C PHE A 117 -4.38 0.89 -8.87
N LEU A 118 -4.28 1.39 -10.12
CA LEU A 118 -4.04 0.56 -11.31
C LEU A 118 -2.55 0.21 -11.49
N ALA A 119 -1.68 0.65 -10.57
CA ALA A 119 -0.27 0.27 -10.59
C ALA A 119 -0.10 -1.24 -10.43
N SER A 120 0.76 -1.84 -11.24
CA SER A 120 0.89 -3.30 -11.32
C SER A 120 1.29 -3.98 -10.02
N SER A 121 2.22 -3.38 -9.30
CA SER A 121 2.65 -3.78 -7.97
C SER A 121 1.52 -3.76 -6.93
N LEU A 122 0.57 -2.81 -7.00
CA LEU A 122 -0.59 -2.79 -6.10
C LEU A 122 -1.56 -3.90 -6.41
N ILE A 123 -1.79 -4.19 -7.70
CA ILE A 123 -2.64 -5.32 -8.09
C ILE A 123 -2.04 -6.62 -7.57
N GLN A 124 -0.71 -6.77 -7.62
CA GLN A 124 -0.03 -7.88 -6.96
C GLN A 124 -0.35 -7.91 -5.46
N LEU A 125 -0.30 -6.79 -4.73
CA LEU A 125 -0.69 -6.77 -3.30
C LEU A 125 -2.11 -7.25 -3.07
N TYR A 126 -3.08 -6.77 -3.85
CA TYR A 126 -4.48 -7.16 -3.70
C TYR A 126 -4.72 -8.64 -4.04
N THR A 127 -3.87 -9.23 -4.89
CA THR A 127 -3.92 -10.65 -5.24
C THR A 127 -3.38 -11.54 -4.11
N ASN A 128 -2.31 -11.12 -3.42
CA ASN A 128 -1.68 -11.91 -2.35
C ASN A 128 -2.45 -11.80 -1.02
N THR A 129 -2.43 -12.86 -0.22
CA THR A 129 -3.02 -12.85 1.13
C THR A 129 -2.05 -12.16 2.10
N TRP A 130 -2.10 -10.83 2.10
CA TRP A 130 -1.16 -9.94 2.76
C TRP A 130 -1.89 -8.79 3.46
N SER A 131 -1.48 -8.48 4.68
CA SER A 131 -2.08 -7.43 5.51
C SER A 131 -1.87 -6.00 4.98
N GLU A 132 -0.93 -5.82 4.04
CA GLU A 132 -0.64 -4.54 3.39
C GLU A 132 -1.87 -3.89 2.74
N THR A 133 -2.82 -4.67 2.22
CA THR A 133 -4.03 -4.17 1.55
C THR A 133 -4.93 -3.40 2.52
N VAL A 134 -5.21 -4.01 3.68
CA VAL A 134 -5.99 -3.43 4.77
C VAL A 134 -5.20 -2.29 5.44
N PHE A 135 -3.89 -2.46 5.59
CA PHE A 135 -3.02 -1.41 6.10
C PHE A 135 -3.09 -0.15 5.24
N ILE A 136 -3.02 -0.29 3.91
CA ILE A 136 -3.17 0.81 2.96
C ILE A 136 -4.52 1.52 3.12
N LEU A 137 -5.62 0.77 3.30
CA LEU A 137 -6.93 1.38 3.58
C LEU A 137 -6.88 2.30 4.80
N PHE A 138 -6.33 1.81 5.91
CA PHE A 138 -6.32 2.58 7.15
C PHE A 138 -5.32 3.74 7.11
N VAL A 139 -4.16 3.58 6.47
CA VAL A 139 -3.23 4.69 6.23
C VAL A 139 -3.85 5.76 5.32
N LEU A 140 -4.59 5.35 4.29
CA LEU A 140 -5.31 6.27 3.43
C LEU A 140 -6.44 6.98 4.19
N GLY A 141 -7.19 6.24 5.00
CA GLY A 141 -8.20 6.79 5.90
C GLY A 141 -7.60 7.82 6.86
N PHE A 142 -6.44 7.51 7.45
CA PHE A 142 -5.68 8.47 8.24
C PHE A 142 -5.37 9.73 7.41
N ALA A 143 -4.83 9.60 6.20
CA ALA A 143 -4.52 10.74 5.33
C ALA A 143 -5.75 11.62 4.98
N MET A 144 -6.94 11.03 4.90
CA MET A 144 -8.17 11.77 4.61
C MET A 144 -8.71 12.57 5.80
N PHE A 145 -8.60 12.01 7.00
CA PHE A 145 -9.11 12.64 8.24
C PHE A 145 -8.05 13.51 8.91
N PHE A 146 -6.78 13.21 8.69
CA PHE A 146 -5.66 14.00 9.18
C PHE A 146 -5.67 15.38 8.53
N SER A 147 -6.09 16.37 9.30
CA SER A 147 -6.09 17.76 8.86
C SER A 147 -4.88 18.49 9.45
N PRO A 148 -4.01 19.07 8.60
CA PRO A 148 -2.85 19.82 9.05
C PRO A 148 -3.20 21.25 9.52
N THR A 149 -4.50 21.60 9.57
CA THR A 149 -4.96 22.96 9.89
C THR A 149 -5.53 23.04 11.30
N ASP A 150 -5.26 24.15 12.00
CA ASP A 150 -5.76 24.38 13.36
C ASP A 150 -7.29 24.41 13.43
N ARG A 151 -7.94 24.77 12.31
CA ARG A 151 -9.40 24.85 12.13
C ARG A 151 -10.10 23.50 11.88
N ALA A 152 -9.37 22.38 11.89
CA ALA A 152 -10.01 21.08 11.74
C ALA A 152 -10.98 20.81 12.90
N SER A 153 -12.12 20.19 12.58
CA SER A 153 -13.09 19.81 13.60
C SER A 153 -12.48 18.79 14.56
N GLN A 154 -12.99 18.73 15.79
CA GLN A 154 -12.52 17.75 16.79
C GLN A 154 -12.67 16.32 16.26
N TRP A 155 -13.77 16.02 15.56
CA TRP A 155 -13.97 14.73 14.88
C TRP A 155 -12.87 14.44 13.86
N GLN A 156 -12.43 15.40 13.05
CA GLN A 156 -11.32 15.14 12.11
C GLN A 156 -10.03 14.75 12.84
N LYS A 157 -9.69 15.45 13.93
CA LYS A 157 -8.47 15.20 14.72
C LYS A 157 -8.53 13.87 15.51
N GLU A 158 -9.69 13.53 16.05
CA GLU A 158 -9.89 12.28 16.81
C GLU A 158 -10.14 11.08 15.90
N GLY A 159 -10.84 11.28 14.79
CA GLY A 159 -11.13 10.26 13.79
C GLY A 159 -9.86 9.70 13.15
N SER A 160 -8.81 10.52 12.98
CA SER A 160 -7.51 10.01 12.53
C SER A 160 -6.89 9.00 13.50
N VAL A 161 -7.18 9.07 14.80
CA VAL A 161 -6.66 8.09 15.78
C VAL A 161 -7.24 6.71 15.54
N ILE A 162 -8.53 6.61 15.17
CA ILE A 162 -9.18 5.34 14.87
C ILE A 162 -8.48 4.66 13.69
N PHE A 163 -8.19 5.43 12.64
CA PHE A 163 -7.45 4.93 11.47
C PHE A 163 -6.00 4.57 11.82
N ALA A 164 -5.33 5.34 12.67
CA ALA A 164 -3.97 5.03 13.12
C ALA A 164 -3.92 3.73 13.94
N ALA A 165 -4.85 3.57 14.88
CA ALA A 165 -5.00 2.36 15.68
C ALA A 165 -5.32 1.15 14.80
N ALA A 166 -6.27 1.28 13.88
CA ALA A 166 -6.60 0.22 12.94
C ALA A 166 -5.40 -0.16 12.05
N ALA A 167 -4.64 0.81 11.54
CA ALA A 167 -3.41 0.56 10.80
C ALA A 167 -2.39 -0.23 11.65
N PHE A 168 -2.18 0.16 12.91
CA PHE A 168 -1.30 -0.53 13.84
C PHE A 168 -1.74 -1.97 14.13
N PHE A 169 -3.04 -2.17 14.41
CA PHE A 169 -3.60 -3.51 14.62
C PHE A 169 -3.61 -4.38 13.38
N THR A 170 -3.39 -3.80 12.19
CA THR A 170 -3.18 -4.58 10.97
C THR A 170 -1.70 -4.89 10.78
N ARG A 171 -0.82 -3.93 11.07
CA ARG A 171 0.64 -4.04 10.97
C ARG A 171 1.33 -3.12 11.97
N TYR A 172 2.31 -3.62 12.73
CA TYR A 172 3.06 -2.82 13.71
C TYR A 172 3.73 -1.59 13.08
N ALA A 173 4.05 -1.65 11.78
CA ALA A 173 4.54 -0.52 11.01
C ALA A 173 3.65 0.74 11.15
N GLY A 174 2.35 0.59 11.43
CA GLY A 174 1.40 1.69 11.70
C GLY A 174 1.82 2.67 12.79
N ILE A 175 2.76 2.28 13.67
CA ILE A 175 3.41 3.20 14.63
C ILE A 175 3.99 4.46 13.98
N PHE A 176 4.38 4.39 12.71
CA PHE A 176 4.93 5.52 11.96
C PHE A 176 3.99 6.73 11.93
N LEU A 177 2.67 6.52 12.08
CA LEU A 177 1.66 7.57 12.10
C LEU A 177 1.79 8.50 13.33
N LEU A 178 2.58 8.12 14.35
CA LEU A 178 2.99 9.05 15.40
C LEU A 178 3.82 10.21 14.85
N ILE A 179 4.65 9.98 13.82
CA ILE A 179 5.50 11.02 13.23
C ILE A 179 4.66 12.21 12.73
N PRO A 180 3.69 12.06 11.80
CA PRO A 180 2.88 13.19 11.36
C PRO A 180 2.01 13.79 12.48
N LEU A 181 1.52 12.98 13.44
CA LEU A 181 0.78 13.51 14.60
C LEU A 181 1.65 14.44 15.46
N LEU A 182 2.88 14.04 15.77
CA LEU A 182 3.82 14.82 16.57
C LEU A 182 4.32 16.05 15.82
N LEU A 183 4.67 15.91 14.53
CA LEU A 183 5.08 17.03 13.67
C LEU A 183 3.99 18.10 13.56
N ARG A 184 2.72 17.70 13.58
CA ARG A 184 1.55 18.61 13.58
C ARG A 184 1.02 18.94 14.97
N ARG A 185 1.77 18.62 16.02
CA ARG A 185 1.45 18.95 17.43
C ARG A 185 0.07 18.45 17.86
N GLN A 186 -0.42 17.35 17.28
CA GLN A 186 -1.68 16.71 17.65
C GLN A 186 -1.48 15.80 18.87
N TYR A 187 -0.98 16.36 19.97
CA TYR A 187 -0.52 15.59 21.14
C TYR A 187 -1.62 14.76 21.82
N LYS A 188 -2.86 15.24 21.84
CA LYS A 188 -4.00 14.47 22.38
C LYS A 188 -4.25 13.19 21.56
N ALA A 189 -4.26 13.32 20.23
CA ALA A 189 -4.42 12.19 19.32
C ALA A 189 -3.24 11.21 19.43
N ALA A 190 -2.01 11.75 19.51
CA ALA A 190 -0.82 10.94 19.73
C ALA A 190 -0.86 10.18 21.07
N PHE A 191 -1.31 10.83 22.15
CA PHE A 191 -1.46 10.20 23.46
C PHE A 191 -2.43 9.02 23.42
N TYR A 192 -3.63 9.22 22.86
CA TYR A 192 -4.60 8.13 22.71
C TYR A 192 -4.05 6.97 21.87
N PHE A 193 -3.35 7.28 20.78
CA PHE A 193 -2.74 6.25 19.95
C PHE A 193 -1.65 5.47 20.70
N VAL A 194 -0.78 6.15 21.44
CA VAL A 194 0.27 5.52 22.27
C VAL A 194 -0.34 4.62 23.34
N VAL A 195 -1.39 5.06 24.03
CA VAL A 195 -2.05 4.26 25.07
C VAL A 195 -2.61 2.96 24.48
N LEU A 196 -3.29 3.03 23.33
CA LEU A 196 -3.82 1.85 22.65
C LEU A 196 -2.72 0.88 22.21
N MET A 197 -1.64 1.41 21.61
CA MET A 197 -0.49 0.60 21.21
C MET A 197 0.18 -0.06 22.40
N ALA A 198 0.44 0.70 23.47
CA ALA A 198 1.08 0.20 24.67
C ALA A 198 0.25 -0.93 25.29
N GLY A 199 -1.07 -0.75 25.42
CA GLY A 199 -1.98 -1.80 25.90
C GLY A 199 -1.88 -3.09 25.09
N TYR A 200 -1.82 -2.99 23.75
CA TYR A 200 -1.69 -4.17 22.88
C TYR A 200 -0.31 -4.83 22.98
N LEU A 201 0.77 -4.05 23.03
CA LEU A 201 2.12 -4.58 23.17
C LEU A 201 2.33 -5.23 24.54
N PHE A 202 1.73 -4.69 25.60
CA PHE A 202 1.71 -5.32 26.92
C PHE A 202 0.89 -6.61 26.92
N PHE A 203 -0.22 -6.66 26.19
CA PHE A 203 -0.99 -7.88 25.99
C PHE A 203 -0.16 -8.97 25.28
N ASN A 204 0.56 -8.60 24.21
CA ASN A 204 1.52 -9.52 23.58
C ASN A 204 2.57 -10.02 24.57
N PHE A 205 3.20 -9.09 25.31
CA PHE A 205 4.24 -9.41 26.28
C PHE A 205 3.75 -10.36 27.36
N TYR A 206 2.53 -10.18 27.86
CA TYR A 206 1.91 -11.08 28.82
C TYR A 206 1.79 -12.52 28.29
N HIS A 207 1.51 -12.68 27.00
CA HIS A 207 1.34 -14.00 26.38
C HIS A 207 2.63 -14.64 25.88
N THR A 208 3.61 -13.85 25.41
CA THR A 208 4.82 -14.39 24.74
C THR A 208 6.13 -14.04 25.44
N GLY A 209 6.12 -13.16 26.45
CA GLY A 209 7.34 -12.59 27.04
C GLY A 209 8.06 -11.60 26.12
N THR A 210 7.47 -11.24 24.97
CA THR A 210 8.03 -10.26 24.02
C THR A 210 6.96 -9.28 23.56
N TYR A 211 7.32 -8.02 23.31
CA TYR A 211 6.35 -7.02 22.82
C TYR A 211 5.88 -7.30 21.39
N THR A 212 6.80 -7.84 20.57
CA THR A 212 6.55 -8.32 19.22
C THR A 212 7.20 -9.70 19.07
N GLY A 213 6.59 -10.58 18.28
CA GLY A 213 7.20 -11.86 17.92
C GLY A 213 8.22 -11.69 16.79
N GLY A 214 9.12 -12.66 16.62
CA GLY A 214 9.91 -12.80 15.41
C GLY A 214 11.34 -12.28 15.42
N HIS A 215 11.90 -11.97 16.59
CA HIS A 215 13.33 -11.69 16.68
C HIS A 215 14.13 -12.95 16.32
N GLY A 216 15.08 -12.83 15.38
CA GLY A 216 15.97 -13.92 14.97
C GLY A 216 15.57 -14.69 13.71
N PHE A 217 14.52 -14.27 12.99
CA PHE A 217 14.06 -14.94 11.77
C PHE A 217 15.08 -15.04 10.63
N TRP A 218 16.02 -14.10 10.57
CA TRP A 218 16.90 -13.96 9.43
C TRP A 218 18.35 -14.00 9.87
N PRO A 219 19.21 -14.65 9.07
CA PRO A 219 20.63 -14.67 9.35
C PRO A 219 21.19 -13.24 9.37
N THR A 220 22.12 -12.99 10.29
CA THR A 220 22.81 -11.71 10.43
C THR A 220 23.56 -11.40 9.13
N GLU A 221 23.08 -10.42 8.38
CA GLU A 221 23.71 -9.96 7.14
C GLU A 221 24.61 -8.74 7.42
N PRO A 222 25.85 -8.68 6.88
CA PRO A 222 26.70 -7.51 6.99
C PRO A 222 26.03 -6.23 6.49
N PHE A 223 26.24 -5.12 7.21
CA PHE A 223 25.63 -3.81 6.91
C PHE A 223 25.78 -3.37 5.44
N ASN A 224 26.95 -3.57 4.84
CA ASN A 224 27.21 -3.17 3.45
C ASN A 224 26.35 -3.95 2.44
N GLN A 225 26.15 -5.25 2.67
CA GLN A 225 25.30 -6.08 1.82
C GLN A 225 23.83 -5.67 1.98
N ARG A 226 23.41 -5.40 3.23
CA ARG A 226 22.08 -4.87 3.54
C ARG A 226 21.84 -3.53 2.87
N LEU A 227 22.78 -2.59 2.94
CA LEU A 227 22.67 -1.28 2.31
C LEU A 227 22.51 -1.41 0.78
N TRP A 228 23.33 -2.24 0.14
CA TRP A 228 23.25 -2.49 -1.30
C TRP A 228 21.91 -3.12 -1.70
N ARG A 229 21.45 -4.11 -0.94
CA ARG A 229 20.15 -4.77 -1.13
C ARG A 229 18.99 -3.78 -0.95
N GLY A 230 19.08 -2.89 0.04
CA GLY A 230 18.13 -1.80 0.26
C GLY A 230 18.08 -0.80 -0.89
N MET A 231 19.24 -0.36 -1.37
CA MET A 231 19.35 0.53 -2.54
C MET A 231 18.76 -0.11 -3.79
N ARG A 232 19.04 -1.40 -4.03
CA ARG A 232 18.43 -2.15 -5.13
C ARG A 232 16.90 -2.18 -4.99
N GLY A 233 16.39 -2.47 -3.79
CA GLY A 233 14.96 -2.49 -3.51
C GLY A 233 14.27 -1.14 -3.78
N LEU A 234 14.89 -0.03 -3.37
CA LEU A 234 14.44 1.33 -3.69
C LEU A 234 14.49 1.62 -5.19
N GLY A 235 15.55 1.19 -5.89
CA GLY A 235 15.66 1.32 -7.34
C GLY A 235 14.59 0.54 -8.10
N GLU A 236 14.28 -0.69 -7.66
CA GLU A 236 13.18 -1.48 -8.21
C GLU A 236 11.81 -0.84 -7.92
N GLU A 237 11.65 -0.11 -6.81
CA GLU A 237 10.44 0.66 -6.52
C GLU A 237 10.24 1.85 -7.46
N LEU A 238 11.28 2.41 -8.06
CA LEU A 238 11.11 3.42 -9.12
C LEU A 238 10.38 2.83 -10.35
N LEU A 239 10.40 1.51 -10.51
CA LEU A 239 9.66 0.76 -11.53
C LEU A 239 8.33 0.19 -11.01
N PHE A 240 7.78 0.73 -9.92
CA PHE A 240 6.53 0.31 -9.28
C PHE A 240 5.33 0.15 -10.25
N PHE A 241 5.34 0.84 -11.38
CA PHE A 241 4.29 0.79 -12.41
C PHE A 241 4.58 -0.14 -13.60
N ALA A 242 5.83 -0.57 -13.79
CA ALA A 242 6.31 -1.11 -15.07
C ALA A 242 6.59 -2.61 -15.02
N VAL A 243 7.55 -3.09 -14.24
CA VAL A 243 7.96 -4.50 -14.36
C VAL A 243 8.17 -5.10 -12.99
N ARG A 244 7.12 -5.73 -12.47
CA ARG A 244 7.20 -6.62 -11.31
C ARG A 244 6.25 -7.78 -11.51
N ASP A 245 6.57 -8.57 -12.53
CA ASP A 245 5.85 -9.81 -12.76
C ASP A 245 6.53 -10.94 -11.99
N TRP A 246 5.73 -11.65 -11.19
CA TRP A 246 6.07 -12.98 -10.68
C TRP A 246 6.45 -13.90 -11.85
N ASP A 247 5.81 -13.69 -13.01
CA ASP A 247 6.03 -14.43 -14.24
C ASP A 247 7.45 -14.25 -14.82
N PHE A 248 8.15 -13.13 -14.59
CA PHE A 248 9.56 -12.99 -15.01
C PHE A 248 10.53 -13.84 -14.22
N LYS A 249 10.19 -14.14 -12.96
CA LYS A 249 11.00 -15.03 -12.12
C LYS A 249 10.76 -16.49 -12.47
N ASN A 250 9.61 -16.80 -13.09
CA ASN A 250 9.33 -18.11 -13.63
C ASN A 250 9.98 -18.24 -15.01
N LEU A 251 11.07 -19.02 -15.05
CA LEU A 251 11.98 -19.26 -16.18
C LEU A 251 11.33 -19.85 -17.46
N GLY A 252 9.99 -19.91 -17.55
CA GLY A 252 9.24 -20.52 -18.65
C GLY A 252 8.65 -19.55 -19.69
N LEU A 253 8.89 -18.24 -19.60
CA LEU A 253 8.35 -17.28 -20.58
C LEU A 253 9.11 -17.33 -21.91
N SER A 254 8.36 -17.31 -23.01
CA SER A 254 8.88 -17.13 -24.37
C SER A 254 9.57 -15.77 -24.52
N ASP A 255 10.55 -15.67 -25.42
CA ASP A 255 11.27 -14.41 -25.64
C ASP A 255 10.36 -13.32 -26.20
N SER A 256 9.34 -13.67 -26.98
CA SER A 256 8.31 -12.74 -27.45
C SER A 256 7.56 -12.07 -26.30
N VAL A 257 7.18 -12.82 -25.25
CA VAL A 257 6.53 -12.24 -24.06
C VAL A 257 7.46 -11.28 -23.34
N LYS A 258 8.74 -11.65 -23.16
CA LYS A 258 9.72 -10.79 -22.49
C LYS A 258 9.88 -9.47 -23.23
N TRP A 259 10.04 -9.52 -24.56
CA TRP A 259 10.14 -8.32 -25.40
C TRP A 259 8.85 -7.49 -25.40
N PHE A 260 7.68 -8.13 -25.41
CA PHE A 260 6.42 -7.43 -25.26
C PHE A 260 6.38 -6.64 -23.95
N ILE A 261 6.74 -7.26 -22.82
CA ILE A 261 6.76 -6.59 -21.53
C ILE A 261 7.78 -5.44 -21.52
N TYR A 262 8.99 -5.64 -22.03
CA TYR A 262 9.98 -4.56 -22.14
C TYR A 262 9.48 -3.41 -23.03
N GLY A 263 8.77 -3.71 -24.12
CA GLY A 263 8.15 -2.73 -24.99
C GLY A 263 7.07 -1.89 -24.29
N VAL A 264 6.20 -2.53 -23.50
CA VAL A 264 5.18 -1.83 -22.68
C VAL A 264 5.85 -0.94 -21.63
N ALA A 265 6.90 -1.43 -20.95
CA ALA A 265 7.66 -0.66 -19.97
C ALA A 265 8.37 0.55 -20.60
N LEU A 266 8.96 0.38 -21.78
CA LEU A 266 9.58 1.47 -22.54
C LEU A 266 8.54 2.54 -22.90
N LEU A 267 7.36 2.13 -23.36
CA LEU A 267 6.27 3.05 -23.67
C LEU A 267 5.81 3.85 -22.43
N GLN A 268 5.74 3.21 -21.27
CA GLN A 268 5.46 3.92 -20.01
C GLN A 268 6.52 4.97 -19.68
N TRP A 269 7.81 4.68 -19.89
CA TRP A 269 8.88 5.67 -19.72
C TRP A 269 8.75 6.86 -20.68
N VAL A 270 8.37 6.61 -21.93
CA VAL A 270 8.06 7.67 -22.90
C VAL A 270 6.90 8.55 -22.39
N LEU A 271 5.82 7.94 -21.88
CA LEU A 271 4.70 8.67 -21.31
C LEU A 271 5.10 9.50 -20.08
N ILE A 272 5.95 8.99 -19.19
CA ILE A 272 6.52 9.77 -18.08
C ILE A 272 7.26 10.98 -18.62
N GLY A 273 8.12 10.81 -19.62
CA GLY A 273 8.85 11.92 -20.25
C GLY A 273 7.91 13.00 -20.82
N LEU A 274 6.82 12.60 -21.47
CA LEU A 274 5.81 13.52 -21.99
C LEU A 274 5.05 14.25 -20.87
N ILE A 275 4.64 13.53 -19.82
CA ILE A 275 3.97 14.11 -18.65
C ILE A 275 4.89 15.14 -17.98
N VAL A 276 6.14 14.77 -17.71
CA VAL A 276 7.15 15.66 -17.10
C VAL A 276 7.35 16.89 -17.98
N ARG A 277 7.49 16.73 -19.30
CA ARG A 277 7.59 17.86 -20.24
C ARG A 277 6.42 18.82 -20.11
N HIS A 278 5.18 18.30 -20.06
CA HIS A 278 3.98 19.13 -19.90
C HIS A 278 3.92 19.83 -18.55
N VAL A 279 4.27 19.13 -17.47
CA VAL A 279 4.36 19.70 -16.11
C VAL A 279 5.39 20.83 -16.10
N VAL A 280 6.62 20.59 -16.54
CA VAL A 280 7.70 21.59 -16.59
C VAL A 280 7.29 22.80 -17.44
N TYR A 281 6.69 22.58 -18.61
CA TYR A 281 6.18 23.66 -19.45
C TYR A 281 5.09 24.48 -18.74
N PHE A 282 4.14 23.84 -18.08
CA PHE A 282 3.09 24.51 -17.31
C PHE A 282 3.65 25.33 -16.14
N LEU A 283 4.64 24.79 -15.42
CA LEU A 283 5.33 25.49 -14.34
C LEU A 283 6.08 26.73 -14.85
N ARG A 284 6.73 26.64 -16.02
CA ARG A 284 7.37 27.79 -16.67
C ARG A 284 6.36 28.86 -17.09
N LEU A 285 5.25 28.45 -17.70
CA LEU A 285 4.23 29.37 -18.26
C LEU A 285 3.51 30.17 -17.17
N THR A 286 3.20 29.53 -16.04
CA THR A 286 2.44 30.17 -14.96
C THR A 286 3.22 31.22 -14.19
N LYS A 287 4.54 31.40 -14.44
CA LYS A 287 5.48 32.25 -13.67
C LYS A 287 5.42 32.07 -12.15
N LYS A 288 4.65 31.08 -11.66
CA LYS A 288 4.42 30.79 -10.25
C LYS A 288 5.62 30.18 -9.57
N ILE A 289 6.68 29.89 -10.33
CA ILE A 289 7.84 29.21 -9.81
C ILE A 289 9.14 29.84 -10.34
N LYS A 290 9.75 30.73 -9.53
CA LYS A 290 11.16 30.52 -9.17
C LYS A 290 11.14 29.21 -8.39
N ILE A 291 11.73 28.14 -8.92
CA ILE A 291 11.80 26.84 -8.22
C ILE A 291 12.83 27.07 -7.11
N ASN A 292 12.41 27.76 -6.06
CA ASN A 292 13.17 27.76 -4.83
C ASN A 292 12.74 26.49 -4.10
N ALA A 293 13.70 25.63 -3.78
CA ALA A 293 13.46 24.33 -3.14
C ALA A 293 12.54 24.48 -1.92
N ASP A 294 12.68 25.58 -1.18
CA ASP A 294 11.88 25.91 0.00
C ASP A 294 10.36 25.92 -0.24
N ASN A 295 9.89 26.44 -1.38
CA ASN A 295 8.46 26.52 -1.68
C ASN A 295 7.85 25.16 -2.01
N MET A 296 8.64 24.29 -2.65
CA MET A 296 8.22 22.92 -2.96
C MET A 296 8.17 22.07 -1.70
N THR A 297 9.19 22.18 -0.84
CA THR A 297 9.22 21.50 0.47
C THR A 297 8.04 21.94 1.33
N LYS A 298 7.72 23.24 1.35
CA LYS A 298 6.55 23.76 2.08
C LYS A 298 5.24 23.19 1.55
N PHE A 299 5.08 23.08 0.23
CA PHE A 299 3.90 22.47 -0.39
C PHE A 299 3.77 20.98 -0.03
N MET A 300 4.86 20.21 -0.20
CA MET A 300 4.87 18.77 0.13
C MET A 300 4.61 18.52 1.61
N MET A 301 5.17 19.34 2.49
CA MET A 301 4.92 19.20 3.93
C MET A 301 3.48 19.55 4.31
N GLN A 302 2.81 20.43 3.55
CA GLN A 302 1.42 20.85 3.80
C GLN A 302 0.37 19.83 3.36
N ASP A 303 0.63 19.05 2.32
CA ASP A 303 -0.29 18.03 1.86
C ASP A 303 -0.18 16.75 2.70
N PRO A 304 -1.30 16.24 3.28
CA PRO A 304 -1.30 15.00 4.04
C PRO A 304 -0.68 13.79 3.31
N PHE A 305 -0.95 13.63 2.00
CA PHE A 305 -0.46 12.47 1.25
C PHE A 305 1.07 12.44 1.23
N PHE A 306 1.70 13.58 0.92
CA PHE A 306 3.15 13.69 0.86
C PHE A 306 3.79 13.57 2.24
N LEU A 307 3.24 14.26 3.26
CA LEU A 307 3.77 14.17 4.62
C LEU A 307 3.75 12.73 5.16
N ILE A 308 2.64 12.02 4.96
CA ILE A 308 2.48 10.63 5.44
C ILE A 308 3.34 9.68 4.61
N ALA A 309 3.43 9.87 3.28
CA ALA A 309 4.29 9.08 2.42
C ALA A 309 5.77 9.18 2.83
N ILE A 310 6.26 10.41 3.03
CA ILE A 310 7.64 10.67 3.48
C ILE A 310 7.86 10.07 4.88
N SER A 311 6.92 10.26 5.80
CA SER A 311 7.01 9.71 7.16
C SER A 311 7.12 8.19 7.14
N TYR A 312 6.30 7.52 6.33
CA TYR A 312 6.34 6.06 6.17
C TYR A 312 7.64 5.59 5.52
N LEU A 313 8.10 6.27 4.48
CA LEU A 313 9.33 5.92 3.78
C LEU A 313 10.54 6.02 4.70
N LEU A 314 10.69 7.15 5.40
CA LEU A 314 11.77 7.37 6.37
C LEU A 314 11.71 6.35 7.49
N PHE A 315 10.52 6.12 8.07
CA PHE A 315 10.34 5.10 9.09
C PHE A 315 10.77 3.71 8.61
N THR A 316 10.34 3.31 7.41
CA THR A 316 10.65 2.00 6.84
C THR A 316 12.14 1.84 6.56
N ILE A 317 12.81 2.89 6.07
CA ILE A 317 14.26 2.89 5.86
C ILE A 317 15.01 2.80 7.18
N VAL A 318 14.63 3.60 8.19
CA VAL A 318 15.26 3.57 9.51
C VAL A 318 15.11 2.19 10.16
N VAL A 319 13.90 1.64 10.15
CA VAL A 319 13.62 0.31 10.68
C VAL A 319 14.41 -0.76 9.93
N TYR A 320 14.49 -0.70 8.60
CA TYR A 320 15.33 -1.61 7.81
C TYR A 320 16.83 -1.55 8.15
N LEU A 321 17.35 -0.35 8.37
CA LEU A 321 18.76 -0.16 8.69
C LEU A 321 19.11 -0.55 10.13
N THR A 322 18.12 -0.53 11.03
CA THR A 322 18.32 -0.79 12.47
C THR A 322 17.96 -2.21 12.88
N ASP A 323 17.02 -2.85 12.20
CA ASP A 323 16.55 -4.20 12.52
C ASP A 323 17.05 -5.23 11.49
N GLU A 324 17.93 -6.12 11.95
CA GLU A 324 18.54 -7.15 11.13
C GLU A 324 17.56 -8.23 10.68
N SER A 325 16.43 -8.37 11.38
CA SER A 325 15.38 -9.32 11.03
C SER A 325 14.55 -8.90 9.81
N ILE A 326 14.92 -7.81 9.13
CA ILE A 326 14.20 -7.36 7.95
C ILE A 326 14.90 -7.81 6.68
N GLU A 327 14.23 -8.73 5.99
CA GLU A 327 14.76 -9.36 4.78
C GLU A 327 15.06 -8.37 3.65
N SER A 328 14.23 -7.38 3.32
CA SER A 328 14.61 -6.36 2.31
C SER A 328 13.59 -5.22 2.20
N LEU A 329 14.01 -4.12 1.59
CA LEU A 329 13.14 -3.05 1.11
C LEU A 329 12.52 -3.40 -0.25
N TYR A 330 11.80 -4.52 -0.33
CA TYR A 330 11.05 -4.89 -1.53
C TYR A 330 9.71 -4.15 -1.59
N PHE A 331 9.10 -4.18 -2.78
CA PHE A 331 7.91 -3.40 -3.13
C PHE A 331 6.78 -3.45 -2.12
N ARG A 332 6.56 -4.62 -1.51
CA ARG A 332 5.50 -4.83 -0.54
C ARG A 332 5.61 -3.86 0.64
N ARG A 333 6.84 -3.64 1.12
CA ARG A 333 7.11 -2.73 2.24
C ARG A 333 7.05 -1.27 1.81
N LEU A 334 7.39 -0.94 0.57
CA LEU A 334 7.43 0.45 0.06
C LEU A 334 6.09 0.94 -0.51
N ALA A 335 5.20 0.01 -0.88
CA ALA A 335 3.96 0.32 -1.58
C ALA A 335 3.05 1.34 -0.89
N PRO A 336 2.89 1.36 0.46
CA PRO A 336 2.08 2.42 1.09
C PRO A 336 2.62 3.82 0.81
N SER A 337 3.94 4.02 0.84
CA SER A 337 4.56 5.29 0.48
C SER A 337 4.38 5.59 -1.02
N SER A 338 4.69 4.64 -1.89
CA SER A 338 4.60 4.83 -3.34
C SER A 338 3.19 5.15 -3.81
N LEU A 339 2.19 4.47 -3.25
CA LEU A 339 0.78 4.79 -3.48
C LEU A 339 0.45 6.20 -3.02
N LEU A 340 0.78 6.58 -1.78
CA LEU A 340 0.47 7.93 -1.27
C LEU A 340 1.15 9.03 -2.08
N PHE A 341 2.41 8.86 -2.49
CA PHE A 341 3.08 9.77 -3.42
C PHE A 341 2.31 9.90 -4.75
N THR A 342 1.89 8.77 -5.31
CA THR A 342 1.13 8.71 -6.56
C THR A 342 -0.21 9.43 -6.42
N LEU A 343 -0.96 9.15 -5.35
CA LEU A 343 -2.23 9.81 -5.05
C LEU A 343 -2.04 11.31 -4.83
N GLY A 344 -0.98 11.73 -4.13
CA GLY A 344 -0.64 13.14 -3.92
C GLY A 344 -0.34 13.87 -5.24
N ILE A 345 0.43 13.24 -6.14
CA ILE A 345 0.72 13.80 -7.47
C ILE A 345 -0.57 13.92 -8.30
N LEU A 346 -1.39 12.86 -8.36
CA LEU A 346 -2.64 12.87 -9.13
C LEU A 346 -3.65 13.87 -8.55
N ALA A 347 -3.74 13.96 -7.22
CA ALA A 347 -4.55 14.95 -6.53
C ALA A 347 -4.11 16.37 -6.89
N TRP A 348 -2.81 16.66 -6.81
CA TRP A 348 -2.27 17.96 -7.18
C TRP A 348 -2.54 18.31 -8.64
N VAL A 349 -2.26 17.39 -9.58
CA VAL A 349 -2.55 17.59 -11.01
C VAL A 349 -4.04 17.86 -11.22
N SER A 350 -4.93 17.12 -10.55
CA SER A 350 -6.38 17.27 -10.70
C SER A 350 -6.93 18.64 -10.28
N GLN A 351 -6.23 19.32 -9.37
CA GLN A 351 -6.56 20.68 -8.92
C GLN A 351 -6.12 21.75 -9.94
N GLN A 352 -5.12 21.46 -10.76
CA GLN A 352 -4.59 22.38 -11.78
C GLN A 352 -5.37 22.24 -13.11
N LYS A 353 -6.50 22.96 -13.27
CA LYS A 353 -7.42 22.81 -14.43
C LYS A 353 -6.72 22.71 -15.79
N GLN A 354 -5.82 23.63 -16.12
CA GLN A 354 -5.14 23.64 -17.43
C GLN A 354 -4.16 22.48 -17.62
N LEU A 355 -3.41 22.12 -16.57
CA LEU A 355 -2.49 20.97 -16.62
C LEU A 355 -3.29 19.67 -16.73
N PHE A 356 -4.31 19.52 -15.89
CA PHE A 356 -5.22 18.37 -15.87
C PHE A 356 -5.82 18.08 -17.24
N GLU A 357 -6.42 19.08 -17.90
CA GLU A 357 -7.05 18.86 -19.22
C GLU A 357 -6.04 18.43 -20.28
N ARG A 358 -4.78 18.88 -20.19
CA ARG A 358 -3.71 18.50 -21.13
C ARG A 358 -3.11 17.12 -20.86
N THR A 359 -2.96 16.74 -19.59
CA THR A 359 -2.21 15.52 -19.23
C THR A 359 -3.09 14.35 -18.84
N LYS A 360 -4.40 14.54 -18.58
CA LYS A 360 -5.25 13.48 -18.01
C LYS A 360 -5.23 12.17 -18.81
N TRP A 361 -5.25 12.26 -20.14
CA TRP A 361 -5.24 11.08 -21.01
C TRP A 361 -3.88 10.40 -21.08
N LEU A 362 -2.77 11.15 -20.88
CA LEU A 362 -1.43 10.56 -20.76
C LEU A 362 -1.33 9.73 -19.48
N PHE A 363 -1.88 10.22 -18.37
CA PHE A 363 -1.97 9.44 -17.12
C PHE A 363 -2.88 8.21 -17.28
N VAL A 364 -4.04 8.34 -17.93
CA VAL A 364 -4.91 7.19 -18.22
C VAL A 364 -4.16 6.14 -19.03
N ALA A 365 -3.48 6.54 -20.11
CA ALA A 365 -2.67 5.62 -20.93
C ALA A 365 -1.56 4.97 -20.10
N PHE A 366 -0.84 5.74 -19.28
CA PHE A 366 0.24 5.24 -18.42
C PHE A 366 -0.24 4.14 -17.46
N PHE A 367 -1.36 4.36 -16.79
CA PHE A 367 -1.94 3.38 -15.87
C PHE A 367 -2.61 2.21 -16.58
N ALA A 368 -3.17 2.40 -17.78
CA ALA A 368 -3.66 1.31 -18.61
C ALA A 368 -2.53 0.35 -19.01
N LEU A 369 -1.35 0.86 -19.37
CA LEU A 369 -0.17 0.03 -19.60
C LEU A 369 0.28 -0.70 -18.33
N SER A 370 0.12 -0.09 -17.15
CA SER A 370 0.41 -0.76 -15.87
C SER A 370 -0.51 -1.94 -15.60
N ILE A 371 -1.79 -1.84 -15.99
CA ILE A 371 -2.71 -2.98 -15.96
C ILE A 371 -2.25 -4.12 -16.86
N ILE A 372 -1.79 -3.82 -18.08
CA ILE A 372 -1.30 -4.85 -19.02
C ILE A 372 -0.16 -5.67 -18.41
N HIS A 373 0.72 -5.03 -17.63
CA HIS A 373 1.76 -5.74 -16.89
C HIS A 373 1.21 -6.71 -15.84
N SER A 374 0.02 -6.46 -15.31
CA SER A 374 -0.58 -7.26 -14.23
C SER A 374 -1.38 -8.46 -14.71
N ILE A 375 -1.78 -8.49 -15.99
CA ILE A 375 -2.54 -9.60 -16.58
C ILE A 375 -1.64 -10.85 -16.63
N PRO A 376 -2.12 -12.03 -16.19
CA PRO A 376 -1.35 -13.28 -16.28
C PRO A 376 -0.94 -13.57 -17.71
N LYS A 377 0.35 -13.84 -17.96
CA LYS A 377 0.84 -14.01 -19.34
C LYS A 377 0.32 -15.28 -20.00
N ILE A 378 0.07 -16.33 -19.21
CA ILE A 378 -0.52 -17.61 -19.68
C ILE A 378 -1.89 -17.39 -20.35
N VAL A 379 -2.68 -16.42 -19.87
CA VAL A 379 -4.03 -16.13 -20.40
C VAL A 379 -3.97 -15.39 -21.74
N LEU A 380 -2.88 -14.68 -22.03
CA LEU A 380 -2.74 -13.90 -23.26
C LEU A 380 -2.43 -14.78 -24.48
N GLY A 381 -2.11 -16.06 -24.29
CA GLY A 381 -1.72 -16.96 -25.39
C GLY A 381 -0.43 -16.50 -26.08
N ILE A 382 0.41 -15.74 -25.37
CA ILE A 382 1.73 -15.24 -25.79
C ILE A 382 2.78 -15.95 -24.96
#